data_AF-A0A422PNW9-F1
#
_entry.id   AF-A0A422PNW9-F1
#
_cell.length_a   1.000
_cell.length_b   1.000
_cell.length_c   1.000
_cell.angle_alpha   90.00
_cell.angle_beta   90.00
_cell.angle_gamma   90.00
#
_symmetry.space_group_name_H-M   'P 1'
#
loop_
_entity.id
_entity.type
_entity.pdbx_description
1 polymer ?
#
loop_
_entity_poly.entity_id
_entity_poly.type
_entity_poly.pdbx_seq_one_letter_code
_entity_poly.pdbx_strand_id
1 'polypeptide(L)'
;MGKKAEQKKKEKILEDKTFGLKNKNRSSKVQSYIQSVSKSVNQGNPNERKRTEELEAKRKAREEKRAFEAEMAKLFNDVGKPSKPATQNPHEEGGASDTEDADKNFGCAPEDYLFRPEDFDEVQHDERRLEERLEAEREALQGRTDLTPVTEESFQAWKAAKRVEAAEVEAARVRKAKTGEGKLRGWDLWQMDKDLFVDDDDADEQYEREESVDGSEDAAYDLS
;
A
#
# COMPACT_ATOMS: atom_id res chain seq x y z
N MET A 1 9.78 23.29 16.79
CA MET A 1 9.75 23.89 18.14
C MET A 1 11.19 24.07 18.63
N GLY A 2 11.58 25.29 18.96
CA GLY A 2 13.00 25.67 19.03
C GLY A 2 13.79 25.00 20.15
N LYS A 3 14.99 24.50 19.82
CA LYS A 3 16.00 23.89 20.72
C LYS A 3 16.23 24.67 22.04
N LYS A 4 16.05 26.00 22.00
CA LYS A 4 16.15 26.91 23.15
C LYS A 4 15.06 26.69 24.22
N ALA A 5 13.85 26.35 23.81
CA ALA A 5 12.74 26.07 24.73
C ALA A 5 12.93 24.72 25.45
N GLU A 6 13.51 23.72 24.75
CA GLU A 6 13.83 22.43 25.34
C GLU A 6 15.00 22.50 26.31
N GLN A 7 16.03 23.30 26.00
CA GLN A 7 17.15 23.56 26.90
C GLN A 7 16.69 24.22 28.21
N LYS A 8 15.84 25.25 28.13
CA LYS A 8 15.27 25.91 29.32
C LYS A 8 14.45 24.96 30.20
N LYS A 9 13.73 24.01 29.59
CA LYS A 9 13.00 22.96 30.33
C LYS A 9 13.96 21.99 31.04
N LYS A 10 15.03 21.57 30.35
CA LYS A 10 16.06 20.70 30.92
C LYS A 10 16.79 21.38 32.08
N GLU A 11 17.14 22.65 31.94
CA GLU A 11 17.77 23.44 33.01
C GLU A 11 16.88 23.55 34.24
N LYS A 12 15.58 23.87 34.07
CA LYS A 12 14.62 23.92 35.19
C LYS A 12 14.53 22.58 35.94
N ILE A 13 14.51 21.46 35.21
CA ILE A 13 14.45 20.12 35.82
C ILE A 13 15.75 19.80 36.58
N LEU A 14 16.89 20.25 36.06
CA LEU A 14 18.20 20.07 36.69
C LEU A 14 18.31 20.92 37.96
N GLU A 15 17.81 22.16 37.92
CA GLU A 15 17.70 23.03 39.09
C GLU A 15 16.83 22.38 40.17
N ASP A 16 15.62 21.94 39.86
CA ASP A 16 14.71 21.31 40.82
C ASP A 16 15.29 20.03 41.45
N LYS A 17 15.88 19.13 40.64
CA LYS A 17 16.43 17.86 41.13
C LYS A 17 17.75 18.02 41.90
N THR A 18 18.43 19.14 41.74
CA THR A 18 19.67 19.45 42.45
C THR A 18 19.50 20.58 43.47
N PHE A 19 18.25 21.00 43.72
CA PHE A 19 17.88 21.98 44.73
C PHE A 19 17.92 21.34 46.13
N GLY A 20 18.34 22.09 47.13
CA GLY A 20 18.36 21.64 48.53
C GLY A 20 19.51 20.69 48.92
N LEU A 21 20.38 20.28 47.99
CA LEU A 21 21.58 19.52 48.33
C LEU A 21 22.62 20.41 49.04
N LYS A 22 22.82 20.15 50.33
CA LYS A 22 23.84 20.84 51.14
C LYS A 22 25.24 20.49 50.62
N ASN A 23 26.18 21.44 50.72
CA ASN A 23 27.59 21.27 50.30
C ASN A 23 27.82 20.94 48.82
N LYS A 24 26.96 21.47 47.93
CA LYS A 24 27.00 21.33 46.46
C LYS A 24 28.39 21.51 45.83
N ASN A 25 29.18 22.45 46.35
CA ASN A 25 30.52 22.76 45.84
C ASN A 25 31.66 22.23 46.72
N ARG A 26 31.37 21.50 47.79
CA ARG A 26 32.35 21.06 48.79
C ARG A 26 32.45 19.54 48.95
N SER A 27 31.41 18.78 48.62
CA SER A 27 31.42 17.32 48.70
C SER A 27 31.54 16.69 47.31
N SER A 28 32.57 15.89 47.10
CA SER A 28 32.78 15.13 45.85
C SER A 28 31.60 14.21 45.54
N LYS A 29 31.01 13.57 46.56
CA LYS A 29 29.84 12.69 46.41
C LYS A 29 28.61 13.45 45.92
N VAL A 30 28.40 14.67 46.42
CA VAL A 30 27.32 15.55 45.96
C VAL A 30 27.57 16.03 44.54
N GLN A 31 28.82 16.36 44.19
CA GLN A 31 29.21 16.74 42.83
C GLN A 31 28.99 15.58 41.83
N SER A 32 29.38 14.35 42.17
CA SER A 32 29.13 13.17 41.33
C SER A 32 27.64 12.89 41.13
N TYR A 33 26.81 13.12 42.16
CA TYR A 33 25.36 13.00 42.03
C TYR A 33 24.76 14.07 41.11
N ILE A 34 25.24 15.31 41.19
CA ILE A 34 24.80 16.39 40.29
C ILE A 34 25.21 16.08 38.84
N GLN A 35 26.41 15.53 38.64
CA GLN A 35 26.87 15.09 37.32
C GLN A 35 26.01 13.97 36.74
N SER A 36 25.62 12.97 37.53
CA SER A 36 24.76 11.89 37.05
C SER A 36 23.35 12.38 36.69
N VAL A 37 22.75 13.22 37.54
CA VAL A 37 21.43 13.83 37.28
C VAL A 37 21.47 14.73 36.04
N SER A 38 22.53 15.54 35.87
CA SER A 38 22.74 16.34 34.66
C SER A 38 22.82 15.50 33.39
N LYS A 39 23.57 14.39 33.45
CA LYS A 39 23.72 13.46 32.34
C LYS A 39 22.38 12.83 31.95
N SER A 40 21.59 12.39 32.91
CA SER A 40 20.27 11.80 32.67
C SER A 40 19.27 12.78 32.05
N VAL A 41 19.26 14.04 32.48
CA VAL A 41 18.35 15.07 31.95
C VAL A 41 18.76 15.54 30.56
N ASN A 42 20.07 15.59 30.27
CA ASN A 42 20.56 16.08 28.98
C ASN A 42 20.52 15.05 27.87
N GLN A 43 20.83 13.78 28.17
CA GLN A 43 21.03 12.75 27.16
C GLN A 43 19.71 12.12 26.67
N GLY A 44 18.64 12.13 27.48
CA GLY A 44 17.35 11.50 27.14
C GLY A 44 17.49 9.99 26.87
N ASN A 45 16.40 9.27 26.69
CA ASN A 45 16.48 7.85 26.32
C ASN A 45 16.90 7.73 24.85
N PRO A 46 18.05 7.10 24.52
CA PRO A 46 18.52 7.00 23.14
C PRO A 46 17.53 6.26 22.22
N ASN A 47 16.72 5.35 22.76
CA ASN A 47 15.70 4.63 21.99
C ASN A 47 14.49 5.50 21.63
N GLU A 48 14.12 6.46 22.48
CA GLU A 48 13.02 7.38 22.20
C GLU A 48 13.40 8.38 21.10
N ARG A 49 14.66 8.85 21.10
CA ARG A 49 15.17 9.78 20.07
C ARG A 49 15.19 9.11 18.69
N LYS A 50 15.70 7.88 18.61
CA LYS A 50 15.67 7.07 17.39
C LYS A 50 14.25 6.85 16.88
N ARG A 51 13.32 6.50 17.78
CA ARG A 51 11.90 6.30 17.44
C ARG A 51 11.24 7.57 16.91
N THR A 52 11.56 8.74 17.47
CA THR A 52 11.01 10.01 16.96
C THR A 52 11.60 10.41 15.62
N GLU A 53 12.90 10.19 15.41
CA GLU A 53 13.59 10.48 14.14
C GLU A 53 13.08 9.58 13.00
N GLU A 54 12.87 8.28 13.29
CA GLU A 54 12.30 7.33 12.33
C GLU A 54 10.85 7.68 11.95
N LEU A 55 10.03 8.10 12.92
CA LEU A 55 8.63 8.47 12.68
C LEU A 55 8.52 9.78 11.87
N GLU A 56 9.44 10.73 12.10
CA GLU A 56 9.53 11.96 11.31
C GLU A 56 10.05 11.72 9.89
N ALA A 57 11.04 10.83 9.72
CA ALA A 57 11.52 10.40 8.41
C ALA A 57 10.42 9.69 7.61
N LYS A 58 9.65 8.80 8.26
CA LYS A 58 8.50 8.11 7.64
C LYS A 58 7.39 9.08 7.23
N ARG A 59 7.12 10.10 8.06
CA ARG A 59 6.15 11.15 7.71
C ARG A 59 6.63 11.97 6.51
N LYS A 60 7.91 12.37 6.48
CA LYS A 60 8.49 13.14 5.38
C LYS A 60 8.47 12.36 4.07
N ALA A 61 8.84 11.07 4.10
CA ALA A 61 8.78 10.20 2.92
C ALA A 61 7.34 10.03 2.38
N ARG A 62 6.34 9.90 3.26
CA ARG A 62 4.92 9.84 2.85
C ARG A 62 4.44 11.15 2.22
N GLU A 63 4.88 12.28 2.76
CA GLU A 63 4.54 13.61 2.24
C GLU A 63 5.21 13.86 0.89
N GLU A 64 6.47 13.45 0.70
CA GLU A 64 7.20 13.50 -0.57
C GLU A 64 6.55 12.59 -1.62
N LYS A 65 6.19 11.35 -1.28
CA LYS A 65 5.44 10.45 -2.19
C LYS A 65 4.11 11.06 -2.61
N ARG A 66 3.36 11.63 -1.67
CA ARG A 66 2.06 12.29 -1.94
C ARG A 66 2.23 13.55 -2.80
N ALA A 67 3.29 14.32 -2.57
CA ALA A 67 3.60 15.51 -3.37
C ALA A 67 4.00 15.13 -4.80
N PHE A 68 4.83 14.09 -4.95
CA PHE A 68 5.22 13.54 -6.25
C PHE A 68 4.00 13.02 -7.03
N GLU A 69 3.12 12.27 -6.38
CA GLU A 69 1.89 11.77 -6.98
C GLU A 69 0.95 12.91 -7.41
N ALA A 70 0.82 13.96 -6.60
CA ALA A 70 0.04 15.15 -6.95
C ALA A 70 0.65 15.94 -8.13
N GLU A 71 1.98 16.03 -8.20
CA GLU A 71 2.68 16.66 -9.33
C GLU A 71 2.49 15.83 -10.62
N MET A 72 2.60 14.50 -10.53
CA MET A 72 2.35 13.60 -11.64
C MET A 72 0.90 13.66 -12.13
N ALA A 73 -0.08 13.69 -11.21
CA ALA A 73 -1.49 13.83 -11.56
C ALA A 73 -1.78 15.16 -12.29
N LYS A 74 -1.09 16.24 -11.90
CA LYS A 74 -1.19 17.53 -12.59
C LYS A 74 -0.60 17.47 -14.01
N LEU A 75 0.49 16.73 -14.21
CA LEU A 75 1.13 16.56 -15.51
C LEU A 75 0.28 15.71 -16.48
N PHE A 76 -0.37 14.65 -15.99
CA PHE A 76 -1.21 13.77 -16.83
C PHE A 76 -2.57 14.39 -17.20
N ASN A 77 -3.06 15.36 -16.44
CA ASN A 77 -4.33 16.04 -16.74
C ASN A 77 -4.22 17.12 -17.84
N ASP A 78 -3.01 17.51 -18.28
CA ASP A 78 -2.80 18.58 -19.26
C ASP A 78 -2.64 18.08 -20.72
N VAL A 79 -2.73 16.76 -20.94
CA VAL A 79 -2.64 16.16 -22.28
C VAL A 79 -4.04 16.06 -22.91
N GLY A 80 -4.49 17.18 -23.49
CA GLY A 80 -5.30 17.22 -24.71
C GLY A 80 -6.65 16.48 -24.73
N LYS A 81 -7.71 17.13 -24.26
CA LYS A 81 -9.07 16.91 -24.82
C LYS A 81 -9.42 18.09 -25.73
N PRO A 82 -9.66 17.89 -27.05
CA PRO A 82 -10.22 18.95 -27.88
C PRO A 82 -11.66 19.25 -27.41
N SER A 83 -11.93 20.53 -27.18
CA SER A 83 -13.24 21.05 -26.82
C SER A 83 -14.26 20.79 -27.93
N LYS A 84 -15.46 20.31 -27.55
CA LYS A 84 -16.70 20.48 -28.34
C LYS A 84 -17.56 21.56 -27.67
N PRO A 85 -18.22 22.46 -28.42
CA PRO A 85 -18.90 23.63 -27.85
C PRO A 85 -20.34 23.35 -27.39
N ALA A 86 -20.65 23.92 -26.21
CA ALA A 86 -21.89 24.55 -25.74
C ALA A 86 -23.27 23.90 -25.94
N THR A 87 -23.99 23.69 -24.83
CA THR A 87 -25.34 24.27 -24.63
C THR A 87 -25.51 24.58 -23.14
N GLN A 88 -25.78 25.85 -22.83
CA GLN A 88 -26.13 26.33 -21.50
C GLN A 88 -27.65 26.21 -21.30
N ASN A 89 -28.09 25.84 -20.09
CA ASN A 89 -29.13 26.58 -19.39
C ASN A 89 -29.03 26.39 -17.86
N PRO A 90 -29.29 27.43 -17.03
CA PRO A 90 -29.03 27.44 -15.59
C PRO A 90 -30.31 27.51 -14.71
N HIS A 91 -30.34 26.77 -13.60
CA HIS A 91 -31.11 26.94 -12.32
C HIS A 91 -31.03 25.57 -11.61
N GLU A 92 -30.85 25.37 -10.30
CA GLU A 92 -31.01 26.18 -9.10
C GLU A 92 -30.35 25.42 -7.93
N GLU A 93 -30.03 26.09 -6.83
CA GLU A 93 -29.41 25.49 -5.64
C GLU A 93 -30.38 24.58 -4.84
N GLY A 94 -29.82 23.55 -4.22
CA GLY A 94 -30.34 22.98 -2.97
C GLY A 94 -31.03 21.62 -3.08
N GLY A 95 -30.43 20.60 -2.47
CA GLY A 95 -31.12 19.33 -2.17
C GLY A 95 -30.16 18.17 -2.01
N ALA A 96 -29.83 17.81 -0.77
CA ALA A 96 -29.26 16.52 -0.46
C ALA A 96 -30.26 15.42 -0.89
N SER A 97 -29.94 14.66 -1.92
CA SER A 97 -30.57 13.37 -2.19
C SER A 97 -29.50 12.29 -2.23
N ASP A 98 -29.29 11.69 -1.07
CA ASP A 98 -29.27 10.23 -0.90
C ASP A 98 -29.36 9.47 -2.23
N THR A 99 -28.21 9.25 -2.87
CA THR A 99 -28.06 8.34 -4.01
C THR A 99 -27.14 7.19 -3.61
N GLU A 100 -27.17 6.82 -2.33
CA GLU A 100 -26.58 5.61 -1.81
C GLU A 100 -27.73 4.61 -1.75
N ASP A 101 -27.80 3.66 -2.71
CA ASP A 101 -28.51 2.36 -2.62
C ASP A 101 -29.21 1.89 -3.91
N ALA A 102 -29.14 2.62 -5.03
CA ALA A 102 -29.69 2.10 -6.30
C ALA A 102 -28.73 1.18 -7.08
N ASP A 103 -27.41 1.30 -6.89
CA ASP A 103 -26.41 0.60 -7.72
C ASP A 103 -25.84 -0.68 -7.08
N LYS A 104 -26.29 -1.03 -5.86
CA LYS A 104 -25.91 -2.29 -5.20
C LYS A 104 -26.72 -3.49 -5.71
N ASN A 105 -27.82 -3.25 -6.42
CA ASN A 105 -28.77 -4.30 -6.83
C ASN A 105 -28.49 -4.91 -8.21
N PHE A 106 -27.59 -4.33 -9.03
CA PHE A 106 -27.25 -4.83 -10.36
C PHE A 106 -25.91 -5.58 -10.44
N GLY A 107 -25.35 -6.03 -9.30
CA GLY A 107 -24.20 -6.94 -9.25
C GLY A 107 -22.90 -6.46 -9.90
N CYS A 108 -22.88 -5.25 -10.44
CA CYS A 108 -21.76 -4.67 -11.16
C CYS A 108 -21.36 -3.39 -10.46
N ALA A 109 -20.72 -3.52 -9.28
CA ALA A 109 -19.99 -2.42 -8.67
C ALA A 109 -18.67 -2.26 -9.45
N PRO A 110 -18.51 -1.24 -10.31
CA PRO A 110 -17.31 -1.14 -11.16
C PRO A 110 -16.01 -1.08 -10.35
N GLU A 111 -16.10 -0.58 -9.11
CA GLU A 111 -15.00 -0.48 -8.16
C GLU A 111 -14.40 -1.83 -7.76
N ASP A 112 -15.16 -2.93 -7.86
CA ASP A 112 -14.66 -4.28 -7.57
C ASP A 112 -13.92 -4.90 -8.76
N TYR A 113 -14.05 -4.30 -9.95
CA TYR A 113 -13.44 -4.76 -11.20
C TYR A 113 -12.37 -3.81 -11.75
N LEU A 114 -12.21 -2.61 -11.17
CA LEU A 114 -11.11 -1.70 -11.49
C LEU A 114 -9.85 -2.12 -10.73
N PHE A 115 -8.74 -2.31 -11.46
CA PHE A 115 -7.41 -2.50 -10.87
C PHE A 115 -7.03 -1.28 -10.04
N ARG A 116 -6.94 -1.47 -8.73
CA ARG A 116 -6.43 -0.44 -7.81
C ARG A 116 -4.91 -0.56 -7.70
N PRO A 117 -4.20 0.54 -7.42
CA PRO A 117 -2.76 0.49 -7.15
C PRO A 117 -2.40 -0.54 -6.05
N GLU A 118 -3.29 -0.78 -5.10
CA GLU A 118 -3.13 -1.77 -4.03
C GLU A 118 -3.22 -3.23 -4.50
N ASP A 119 -3.78 -3.50 -5.68
CA ASP A 119 -3.88 -4.85 -6.25
C ASP A 119 -2.55 -5.29 -6.91
N PHE A 120 -1.60 -4.37 -7.08
CA PHE A 120 -0.25 -4.65 -7.56
C PHE A 120 0.72 -4.73 -6.38
N ASP A 121 1.62 -5.70 -6.43
CA ASP A 121 2.72 -5.77 -5.47
C ASP A 121 3.57 -4.49 -5.55
N GLU A 122 3.90 -3.91 -4.39
CA GLU A 122 4.78 -2.73 -4.34
C GLU A 122 6.15 -3.07 -4.94
N VAL A 123 6.41 -2.55 -6.15
CA VAL A 123 7.71 -2.70 -6.79
C VAL A 123 8.71 -1.82 -6.05
N GLN A 124 9.71 -2.45 -5.42
CA GLN A 124 10.82 -1.73 -4.80
C GLN A 124 11.64 -1.05 -5.90
N HIS A 125 11.47 0.26 -6.06
CA HIS A 125 12.29 1.07 -6.95
C HIS A 125 13.62 1.41 -6.27
N ASP A 126 14.69 0.69 -6.61
CA ASP A 126 16.05 1.13 -6.30
C ASP A 126 16.38 2.29 -7.25
N GLU A 127 16.73 3.45 -6.70
CA GLU A 127 17.07 4.66 -7.48
C GLU A 127 18.35 4.47 -8.31
N ARG A 128 19.18 3.47 -7.97
CA ARG A 128 20.37 3.13 -8.73
C ARG A 128 20.00 2.49 -10.06
N ARG A 129 20.79 2.83 -11.07
CA ARG A 129 20.66 2.24 -12.41
C ARG A 129 20.81 0.72 -12.30
N LEU A 130 20.01 -0.05 -13.03
CA LEU A 130 20.05 -1.51 -13.03
C LEU A 130 21.46 -2.05 -13.30
N GLU A 131 22.22 -1.37 -14.14
CA GLU A 131 23.59 -1.71 -14.51
C GLU A 131 24.57 -1.55 -13.35
N GLU A 132 24.40 -0.52 -12.51
CA GLU A 132 25.25 -0.32 -11.33
C GLU A 132 25.01 -1.42 -10.29
N ARG A 133 23.74 -1.82 -10.11
CA ARG A 133 23.38 -2.96 -9.25
C ARG A 133 23.98 -4.27 -9.77
N LEU A 134 23.87 -4.51 -11.07
CA LEU A 134 24.42 -5.72 -11.68
C LEU A 134 25.95 -5.78 -11.61
N GLU A 135 26.64 -4.64 -11.74
CA GLU A 135 28.10 -4.62 -11.63
C GLU A 135 28.57 -4.86 -10.18
N ALA A 136 27.89 -4.27 -9.20
CA ALA A 136 28.17 -4.55 -7.78
C ALA A 136 27.92 -6.02 -7.42
N GLU A 137 26.84 -6.62 -7.91
CA GLU A 137 26.55 -8.05 -7.74
C GLU A 137 27.61 -8.93 -8.43
N ARG A 138 28.10 -8.54 -9.61
CA ARG A 138 29.19 -9.25 -10.30
C ARG A 138 30.51 -9.15 -9.54
N GLU A 139 30.88 -7.96 -9.07
CA GLU A 139 32.09 -7.73 -8.28
C GLU A 139 32.06 -8.54 -6.97
N ALA A 140 30.90 -8.61 -6.31
CA ALA A 140 30.72 -9.45 -5.12
C ALA A 140 30.91 -10.96 -5.39
N LEU A 141 30.65 -11.39 -6.63
CA LEU A 141 30.86 -12.77 -7.08
C LEU A 141 32.26 -13.01 -7.66
N GLN A 142 33.01 -11.95 -8.01
CA GLN A 142 34.39 -12.05 -8.48
C GLN A 142 35.29 -12.54 -7.34
N GLY A 143 35.60 -13.83 -7.36
CA GLY A 143 36.46 -14.49 -6.36
C GLY A 143 35.88 -15.76 -5.77
N ARG A 144 34.59 -16.03 -5.99
CA ARG A 144 33.97 -17.31 -5.65
C ARG A 144 34.35 -18.39 -6.67
N THR A 145 34.80 -19.53 -6.17
CA THR A 145 35.15 -20.72 -6.98
C THR A 145 34.12 -21.85 -6.86
N ASP A 146 33.09 -21.67 -6.04
CA ASP A 146 31.97 -22.58 -5.73
C ASP A 146 30.71 -22.28 -6.56
N LEU A 147 30.85 -21.61 -7.70
CA LEU A 147 29.73 -21.27 -8.58
C LEU A 147 29.30 -22.50 -9.40
N THR A 148 27.99 -22.74 -9.46
CA THR A 148 27.42 -23.80 -10.30
C THR A 148 27.70 -23.49 -11.77
N PRO A 149 28.38 -24.36 -12.53
CA PRO A 149 28.59 -24.13 -13.95
C PRO A 149 27.26 -24.13 -14.68
N VAL A 150 27.12 -23.23 -15.67
CA VAL A 150 25.93 -23.12 -16.50
C VAL A 150 25.96 -24.23 -17.55
N THR A 151 25.50 -25.42 -17.17
CA THR A 151 25.31 -26.57 -18.04
C THR A 151 23.82 -26.83 -18.22
N GLU A 152 23.45 -27.59 -19.24
CA GLU A 152 22.03 -27.91 -19.46
C GLU A 152 21.43 -28.70 -18.29
N GLU A 153 22.19 -29.63 -17.71
CA GLU A 153 21.75 -30.40 -16.54
C GLU A 153 21.50 -29.50 -15.32
N SER A 154 22.39 -28.54 -15.04
CA SER A 154 22.21 -27.61 -13.90
C SER A 154 21.04 -26.66 -14.13
N PHE A 155 20.81 -26.25 -15.39
CA PHE A 155 19.65 -25.44 -15.76
C PHE A 155 18.33 -26.21 -15.64
N GLN A 156 18.27 -27.47 -16.09
CA GLN A 156 17.07 -28.31 -15.94
C GLN A 156 16.75 -28.59 -14.47
N ALA A 157 17.77 -28.87 -13.66
CA ALA A 157 17.63 -29.01 -12.21
C ALA A 157 17.10 -27.71 -11.56
N TRP A 158 17.65 -26.55 -11.94
CA TRP A 158 17.16 -25.24 -11.50
C TRP A 158 15.70 -25.00 -11.91
N LYS A 159 15.33 -25.33 -13.15
CA LYS A 159 13.96 -25.17 -13.66
C LYS A 159 12.98 -26.06 -12.91
N ALA A 160 13.35 -27.31 -12.66
CA ALA A 160 12.55 -28.23 -11.86
C ALA A 160 12.37 -27.69 -10.42
N ALA A 161 13.46 -27.25 -9.79
CA ALA A 161 13.42 -26.63 -8.46
C ALA A 161 12.53 -25.39 -8.43
N LYS A 162 12.65 -24.50 -9.42
CA LYS A 162 11.82 -23.29 -9.52
C LYS A 162 10.34 -23.59 -9.73
N ARG A 163 10.00 -24.64 -10.46
CA ARG A 163 8.60 -25.09 -10.59
C ARG A 163 8.04 -25.61 -9.27
N VAL A 164 8.84 -26.34 -8.50
CA VAL A 164 8.44 -26.82 -7.17
C VAL A 164 8.26 -25.65 -6.22
N GLU A 165 9.22 -24.71 -6.18
CA GLU A 165 9.14 -23.49 -5.38
C GLU A 165 7.88 -22.67 -5.71
N ALA A 166 7.61 -22.43 -6.99
CA ALA A 166 6.42 -21.73 -7.42
C ALA A 166 5.13 -22.48 -7.03
N ALA A 167 5.11 -23.81 -7.14
CA ALA A 167 3.98 -24.63 -6.73
C ALA A 167 3.77 -24.63 -5.21
N GLU A 168 4.84 -24.61 -4.42
CA GLU A 168 4.77 -24.51 -2.95
C GLU A 168 4.26 -23.14 -2.50
N VAL A 169 4.73 -22.06 -3.14
CA VAL A 169 4.24 -20.70 -2.89
C VAL A 169 2.76 -20.59 -3.20
N GLU A 170 2.32 -21.10 -4.35
CA GLU A 170 0.90 -21.08 -4.72
C GLU A 170 0.06 -21.97 -3.80
N ALA A 171 0.54 -23.17 -3.45
CA ALA A 171 -0.13 -24.04 -2.49
C ALA A 171 -0.23 -23.38 -1.10
N ALA A 172 0.80 -22.64 -0.66
CA ALA A 172 0.76 -21.87 0.57
C ALA A 172 -0.25 -20.72 0.50
N ARG A 173 -0.34 -20.00 -0.63
CA ARG A 173 -1.37 -18.97 -0.88
C ARG A 173 -2.77 -19.55 -0.76
N VAL A 174 -3.02 -20.68 -1.43
CA VAL A 174 -4.31 -21.38 -1.42
C VAL A 174 -4.67 -21.88 -0.02
N ARG A 175 -3.70 -22.41 0.75
CA ARG A 175 -3.92 -22.82 2.16
C ARG A 175 -4.29 -21.64 3.06
N LYS A 176 -3.60 -20.49 2.94
CA LYS A 176 -3.92 -19.27 3.69
C LYS A 176 -5.32 -18.76 3.36
N ALA A 177 -5.65 -18.71 2.07
CA ALA A 177 -6.99 -18.31 1.62
C ALA A 177 -8.08 -19.27 2.13
N LYS A 178 -7.80 -20.59 2.21
CA LYS A 178 -8.71 -21.57 2.81
C LYS A 178 -8.92 -21.36 4.32
N THR A 179 -7.91 -20.86 5.04
CA THR A 179 -8.04 -20.51 6.47
C THR A 179 -8.74 -19.17 6.72
N GLY A 180 -9.22 -18.49 5.67
CA GLY A 180 -9.90 -17.20 5.75
C GLY A 180 -8.98 -15.99 5.66
N GLU A 181 -7.67 -16.19 5.48
CA GLU A 181 -6.69 -15.12 5.28
C GLU A 181 -6.31 -15.04 3.80
N GLY A 182 -7.12 -14.32 3.02
CA GLY A 182 -6.93 -14.12 1.57
C GLY A 182 -8.14 -14.53 0.73
N LYS A 183 -8.12 -14.17 -0.55
CA LYS A 183 -9.21 -14.48 -1.50
C LYS A 183 -8.84 -15.70 -2.34
N LEU A 184 -9.71 -16.72 -2.34
CA LEU A 184 -9.60 -17.86 -3.26
C LEU A 184 -9.97 -17.39 -4.67
N ARG A 185 -9.18 -17.75 -5.67
CA ARG A 185 -9.55 -17.54 -7.08
C ARG A 185 -10.59 -18.59 -7.46
N GLY A 186 -11.49 -18.28 -8.40
CA GLY A 186 -12.45 -19.27 -8.92
C GLY A 186 -11.76 -20.53 -9.46
N TRP A 187 -10.59 -20.36 -10.08
CA TRP A 187 -9.72 -21.46 -10.49
C TRP A 187 -9.31 -22.35 -9.31
N ASP A 188 -8.92 -21.78 -8.16
CA ASP A 188 -8.51 -22.53 -6.97
C ASP A 188 -9.66 -23.38 -6.42
N LEU A 189 -10.88 -22.82 -6.40
CA LEU A 189 -12.10 -23.53 -5.98
C LEU A 189 -12.43 -24.69 -6.91
N TRP A 190 -12.31 -24.49 -8.23
CA TRP A 190 -12.55 -25.52 -9.23
C TRP A 190 -11.57 -26.70 -9.11
N GLN A 191 -10.32 -26.45 -8.73
CA GLN A 191 -9.34 -27.51 -8.45
C GLN A 191 -9.61 -28.27 -7.15
N MET A 192 -10.21 -27.62 -6.15
CA MET A 192 -10.54 -28.26 -4.87
C MET A 192 -11.73 -29.19 -4.99
N ASP A 193 -12.84 -28.67 -5.51
CA ASP A 193 -14.11 -29.38 -5.64
C ASP A 193 -14.72 -29.09 -7.01
N LYS A 194 -14.32 -29.87 -8.01
CA LYS A 194 -14.83 -29.74 -9.37
C LYS A 194 -16.33 -30.03 -9.45
N ASP A 195 -16.81 -30.97 -8.64
CA ASP A 195 -18.21 -31.42 -8.63
C ASP A 195 -19.16 -30.38 -8.00
N LEU A 196 -18.63 -29.33 -7.38
CA LEU A 196 -19.43 -28.19 -6.94
C LEU A 196 -19.84 -27.27 -8.12
N PHE A 197 -19.15 -27.37 -9.26
CA PHE A 197 -19.37 -26.57 -10.46
C PHE A 197 -20.02 -27.42 -11.56
N VAL A 198 -21.14 -28.07 -11.24
CA VAL A 198 -22.01 -28.72 -12.22
C VAL A 198 -23.04 -27.67 -12.66
N ASP A 199 -23.06 -27.37 -13.96
CA ASP A 199 -24.10 -26.51 -14.54
C ASP A 199 -25.45 -27.23 -14.33
N ASP A 200 -26.39 -26.52 -13.70
CA ASP A 200 -27.76 -27.02 -13.57
C ASP A 200 -28.44 -26.84 -14.93
N ASP A 201 -28.53 -27.93 -15.71
CA ASP A 201 -29.07 -27.93 -17.08
C ASP A 201 -30.52 -27.37 -17.16
N ASP A 202 -31.26 -27.33 -16.04
CA ASP A 202 -32.63 -26.78 -15.97
C ASP A 202 -32.67 -25.28 -15.55
N ALA A 203 -31.53 -24.63 -15.28
CA ALA A 203 -31.48 -23.23 -14.84
C ALA A 203 -32.00 -22.22 -15.87
N ASP A 204 -31.95 -22.59 -17.16
CA ASP A 204 -32.48 -21.76 -18.26
C ASP A 204 -34.01 -21.88 -18.41
N GLU A 205 -34.65 -22.92 -17.89
CA GLU A 205 -36.09 -23.16 -18.12
C GLU A 205 -37.00 -22.27 -17.25
N GLN A 206 -36.48 -21.71 -16.16
CA GLN A 206 -37.29 -20.94 -15.19
C GLN A 206 -37.35 -19.43 -15.48
N TYR A 207 -36.53 -18.93 -16.42
CA TYR A 207 -36.46 -17.49 -16.74
C TYR A 207 -37.25 -17.17 -18.01
N GLU A 208 -38.57 -16.97 -17.86
CA GLU A 208 -39.33 -16.22 -18.86
C GLU A 208 -38.96 -14.73 -18.72
N ARG A 209 -38.22 -14.20 -19.69
CA ARG A 209 -38.07 -12.76 -19.85
C ARG A 209 -39.47 -12.19 -20.07
N GLU A 210 -40.05 -11.54 -19.06
CA GLU A 210 -41.29 -10.79 -19.25
C GLU A 210 -41.08 -9.79 -20.39
N GLU A 211 -41.73 -10.04 -21.52
CA GLU A 211 -41.89 -9.05 -22.57
C GLU A 211 -42.74 -7.95 -21.96
N SER A 212 -42.09 -6.84 -21.55
CA SER A 212 -42.80 -5.68 -21.09
C SER A 212 -43.75 -5.27 -22.20
N VAL A 213 -45.06 -5.48 -21.99
CA VAL A 213 -46.14 -4.91 -22.80
C VAL A 213 -46.15 -3.41 -22.54
N ASP A 214 -45.14 -2.72 -23.02
CA ASP A 214 -45.24 -1.34 -23.46
C ASP A 214 -45.63 -1.39 -24.94
N GLY A 215 -46.88 -1.79 -25.16
CA GLY A 215 -47.58 -1.54 -26.41
C GLY A 215 -48.05 -0.09 -26.46
N SER A 216 -47.13 0.87 -26.45
CA SER A 216 -47.43 2.26 -26.83
C SER A 216 -46.70 2.64 -28.12
N GLU A 217 -47.47 2.51 -29.21
CA GLU A 217 -47.31 3.26 -30.47
C GLU A 217 -46.05 2.95 -31.30
N ASP A 218 -46.05 1.80 -31.98
CA ASP A 218 -45.47 1.68 -33.34
C ASP A 218 -46.27 2.61 -34.30
N ALA A 219 -46.01 3.91 -34.19
CA ALA A 219 -46.40 4.87 -35.19
C ALA A 219 -45.64 4.54 -36.48
N ALA A 220 -46.39 4.02 -37.46
CA ALA A 220 -45.98 3.83 -38.83
C ALA A 220 -45.24 5.08 -39.36
N TYR A 221 -43.91 5.01 -39.43
CA TYR A 221 -43.12 5.86 -40.32
C TYR A 221 -43.16 5.24 -41.71
N ASP A 222 -44.21 5.59 -42.46
CA ASP A 222 -44.29 5.45 -43.90
C ASP A 222 -43.15 6.26 -44.55
N LEU A 223 -42.11 5.57 -45.00
CA LEU A 223 -41.05 6.11 -45.86
C LEU A 223 -41.39 5.78 -47.31
N SER A 224 -42.31 6.53 -47.90
CA SER A 224 -42.51 6.62 -49.36
C SER A 224 -42.11 8.00 -49.87
#